data_AF-A0A5C3KX97-F1
#
_entry.id   AF-A0A5C3KX97-F1
#
_cell.length_a   1.000
_cell.length_b   1.000
_cell.length_c   1.000
_cell.angle_alpha   90.00
_cell.angle_beta   90.00
_cell.angle_gamma   90.00
#
_symmetry.space_group_name_H-M   'P 1'
#
loop_
_entity.id
_entity.type
_entity.pdbx_description
1 polymer ?
#
loop_
_entity_poly.entity_id
_entity_poly.type
_entity_poly.pdbx_seq_one_letter_code
_entity_poly.pdbx_strand_id
1 'polypeptide(L)'
;MFHAIFNWFHDEESNFELKLAQSESLIAALQEVHALCYGMPDSKLREQLDATESLRRHAGLRPKQEGIRLGDSLHNLGVHLSKTHNAHSLACSLIREAFRIYHQLSSSGGDNEANLMTRQWTALRSLSIFLSKAGKDEDAIEVRQRYITTIRPLVESNPGKHTPELAESLHFVG
;
A
#
# COMPACT_ATOMS: atom_id res chain seq x y z
N MET A 1 10.64 11.45 -25.37
CA MET A 1 11.59 11.09 -24.31
C MET A 1 10.83 10.33 -23.22
N PHE A 2 10.38 9.10 -23.53
CA PHE A 2 9.52 8.27 -22.67
C PHE A 2 10.33 7.05 -22.20
N HIS A 3 11.33 7.25 -21.33
CA HIS A 3 12.26 6.16 -20.99
C HIS A 3 12.56 5.98 -19.50
N ALA A 4 11.69 6.42 -18.58
CA ALA A 4 11.92 6.19 -17.15
C ALA A 4 10.65 5.96 -16.30
N ILE A 5 9.55 5.44 -16.87
CA ILE A 5 8.25 5.29 -16.15
C ILE A 5 7.74 3.84 -16.18
N PHE A 6 8.65 2.88 -16.27
CA PHE A 6 8.36 1.51 -15.85
C PHE A 6 9.21 1.31 -14.60
N ASN A 7 8.59 1.00 -13.46
CA ASN A 7 9.16 0.27 -12.30
C ASN A 7 8.33 0.35 -11.01
N TRP A 8 7.10 0.87 -11.04
CA TRP A 8 6.28 0.94 -9.82
C TRP A 8 5.75 -0.39 -9.30
N PHE A 9 5.45 -1.33 -10.21
CA PHE A 9 4.97 -2.68 -9.89
C PHE A 9 5.91 -3.80 -10.36
N HIS A 10 6.68 -3.60 -11.44
CA HIS A 10 7.42 -4.69 -12.10
C HIS A 10 8.86 -4.92 -11.62
N ASP A 11 9.53 -3.92 -11.02
CA ASP A 11 10.95 -4.09 -10.68
C ASP A 11 11.19 -5.11 -9.55
N GLU A 12 10.17 -5.39 -8.74
CA GLU A 12 10.19 -6.41 -7.69
C GLU A 12 9.34 -7.65 -8.01
N GLU A 13 8.68 -7.71 -9.17
CA GLU A 13 8.01 -8.95 -9.61
C GLU A 13 9.01 -10.04 -10.01
N SER A 14 10.31 -9.74 -10.16
CA SER A 14 11.33 -10.79 -10.27
C SER A 14 11.65 -11.47 -8.93
N ASN A 15 11.12 -10.94 -7.82
CA ASN A 15 11.42 -11.38 -6.46
C ASN A 15 10.18 -11.98 -5.77
N PHE A 16 9.41 -12.81 -6.48
CA PHE A 16 8.30 -13.61 -5.93
C PHE A 16 8.74 -14.56 -4.80
N GLU A 17 10.03 -14.67 -4.50
CA GLU A 17 10.58 -15.34 -3.32
C GLU A 17 10.79 -14.44 -2.08
N LEU A 18 10.48 -13.13 -2.14
CA LEU A 18 10.56 -12.29 -0.95
C LEU A 18 9.51 -12.72 0.07
N LYS A 19 9.99 -13.17 1.25
CA LYS A 19 9.15 -13.46 2.41
C LYS A 19 8.29 -12.23 2.73
N LEU A 20 6.99 -12.46 2.92
CA LEU A 20 6.02 -11.45 3.33
C LEU A 20 6.62 -10.57 4.46
N ALA A 21 6.54 -9.25 4.31
CA ALA A 21 7.02 -8.28 5.29
C ALA A 21 8.56 -8.18 5.46
N GLN A 22 9.35 -8.66 4.49
CA GLN A 22 10.83 -8.61 4.53
C GLN A 22 11.45 -7.86 3.36
N SER A 23 10.68 -7.05 2.63
CA SER A 23 11.23 -6.19 1.58
C SER A 23 12.19 -5.16 2.18
N GLU A 24 13.28 -4.88 1.46
CA GLU A 24 14.27 -3.86 1.87
C GLU A 24 13.61 -2.47 1.95
N SER A 25 12.70 -2.18 1.03
CA SER A 25 11.90 -0.95 1.01
C SER A 25 11.06 -0.76 2.28
N LEU A 26 10.44 -1.83 2.80
CA LEU A 26 9.69 -1.78 4.06
C LEU A 26 10.62 -1.49 5.24
N ILE A 27 11.76 -2.17 5.31
CA ILE A 27 12.74 -1.98 6.39
C ILE A 27 13.25 -0.54 6.36
N ALA A 28 13.63 -0.01 5.19
CA ALA A 28 14.09 1.36 5.04
C ALA A 28 13.01 2.38 5.45
N ALA A 29 11.76 2.18 5.04
CA ALA A 29 10.66 3.06 5.42
C ALA A 29 10.47 3.07 6.95
N LEU A 30 10.44 1.91 7.62
CA LEU A 30 10.28 1.84 9.07
C LEU A 30 11.46 2.46 9.83
N GLN A 31 12.69 2.32 9.31
CA GLN A 31 13.86 3.01 9.85
C GLN A 31 13.72 4.54 9.77
N GLU A 32 13.17 5.07 8.67
CA GLU A 32 12.90 6.50 8.52
C GLU A 32 11.82 6.98 9.49
N VAL A 33 10.75 6.19 9.70
CA VAL A 33 9.74 6.48 10.74
C VAL A 33 10.38 6.52 12.13
N HIS A 34 11.27 5.56 12.43
CA HIS A 34 11.98 5.51 13.70
C HIS A 34 12.87 6.74 13.90
N ALA A 35 13.55 7.22 12.85
CA ALA A 35 14.32 8.46 12.90
C ALA A 35 13.43 9.68 13.18
N LEU A 36 12.24 9.76 12.59
CA LEU A 36 11.26 10.82 12.87
C LEU A 36 10.78 10.78 14.33
N CYS A 37 10.57 9.60 14.91
CA CYS A 37 10.20 9.46 16.33
C CYS A 37 11.27 10.01 17.29
N TYR A 38 12.55 9.99 16.92
CA TYR A 38 13.61 10.61 17.74
C TYR A 38 13.63 12.13 17.62
N GLY A 39 13.27 12.66 16.46
CA GLY A 39 13.25 14.10 16.20
C GLY A 39 12.03 14.83 16.77
N MET A 40 10.95 14.12 17.11
CA MET A 40 9.67 14.73 17.52
C MET A 40 8.94 13.89 18.58
N PRO A 41 8.42 14.51 19.67
CA PRO A 41 7.64 13.80 20.68
C PRO A 41 6.20 13.54 20.20
N ASP A 42 6.03 12.49 19.39
CA ASP A 42 4.71 11.95 19.03
C ASP A 42 4.56 10.53 19.62
N SER A 43 3.94 10.44 20.80
CA SER A 43 3.73 9.16 21.49
C SER A 43 2.84 8.22 20.70
N LYS A 44 1.90 8.75 19.92
CA LYS A 44 0.99 7.95 19.10
C LYS A 44 1.71 7.35 17.90
N LEU A 45 2.57 8.13 17.23
CA LEU A 45 3.40 7.61 16.14
C LEU A 45 4.31 6.47 16.64
N ARG A 46 4.89 6.63 17.83
CA ARG A 46 5.75 5.61 18.43
C ARG A 46 4.99 4.31 18.76
N GLU A 47 3.82 4.42 19.39
CA GLU A 47 2.96 3.26 19.67
C GLU A 47 2.55 2.54 18.38
N GLN A 48 2.17 3.30 17.35
CA GLN A 48 1.83 2.73 16.05
C GLN A 48 3.02 2.00 15.41
N LEU A 49 4.22 2.61 15.44
CA LEU A 49 5.45 2.01 14.92
C LEU A 49 5.81 0.70 15.65
N ASP A 50 5.75 0.68 16.97
CA ASP A 50 6.05 -0.51 17.77
C ASP A 50 5.08 -1.66 17.45
N ALA A 51 3.79 -1.34 17.28
CA ALA A 51 2.78 -2.30 16.84
C ALA A 51 3.06 -2.81 15.42
N THR A 52 3.41 -1.93 14.48
CA THR A 52 3.76 -2.30 13.10
C THR A 52 4.96 -3.24 13.06
N GLU A 53 6.03 -2.94 13.80
CA GLU A 53 7.22 -3.80 13.88
C GLU A 53 6.92 -5.17 14.52
N SER A 54 6.03 -5.22 15.51
CA SER A 54 5.58 -6.48 16.08
C SER A 54 4.83 -7.34 15.05
N LEU A 55 3.90 -6.74 14.30
CA LEU A 55 3.19 -7.43 13.21
C LEU A 55 4.15 -7.91 12.12
N ARG A 56 5.13 -7.08 11.74
CA ARG A 56 6.14 -7.41 10.73
C ARG A 56 6.94 -8.65 11.09
N ARG A 57 7.36 -8.78 12.36
CA ARG A 57 8.11 -9.96 12.84
C ARG A 57 7.28 -11.25 12.81
N HIS A 58 5.97 -11.16 13.04
CA HIS A 58 5.07 -12.31 13.07
C HIS A 58 4.42 -12.65 11.72
N ALA A 59 4.46 -11.75 10.73
CA ALA A 59 3.81 -11.92 9.44
C ALA A 59 4.23 -13.22 8.73
N GLY A 60 5.48 -13.66 8.87
CA GLY A 60 5.95 -14.94 8.31
C GLY A 60 5.38 -16.19 8.97
N LEU A 61 4.89 -16.10 10.22
CA LEU A 61 4.33 -17.24 10.98
C LEU A 61 2.85 -17.47 10.68
N ARG A 62 2.10 -16.40 10.41
CA ARG A 62 0.67 -16.46 10.06
C ARG A 62 0.36 -15.51 8.90
N PRO A 63 0.81 -15.84 7.67
CA PRO A 63 0.80 -14.92 6.53
C PRO A 63 -0.56 -14.27 6.26
N LYS A 64 -1.65 -15.04 6.27
CA LYS A 64 -2.98 -14.51 5.94
C LYS A 64 -3.50 -13.52 6.98
N GLN A 65 -3.54 -13.89 8.25
CA GLN A 65 -4.13 -13.03 9.29
C GLN A 65 -3.19 -11.87 9.67
N GLU A 66 -1.92 -12.16 9.93
CA GLU A 66 -0.95 -11.15 10.36
C GLU A 66 -0.52 -10.25 9.20
N GLY A 67 -0.50 -10.77 7.97
CA GLY A 67 -0.26 -9.95 6.78
C GLY A 67 -1.34 -8.88 6.56
N ILE A 68 -2.63 -9.24 6.68
CA ILE A 68 -3.72 -8.25 6.59
C ILE A 68 -3.55 -7.17 7.66
N ARG A 69 -3.29 -7.58 8.92
CA ARG A 69 -3.09 -6.63 10.03
C ARG A 69 -1.87 -5.74 9.82
N LEU A 70 -0.78 -6.28 9.29
CA LEU A 70 0.42 -5.51 8.95
C LEU A 70 0.11 -4.48 7.87
N GLY A 71 -0.57 -4.87 6.79
CA GLY A 71 -0.99 -3.94 5.75
C GLY A 71 -1.86 -2.81 6.31
N ASP A 72 -2.84 -3.14 7.16
CA ASP A 72 -3.73 -2.16 7.80
C ASP A 72 -2.91 -1.21 8.72
N SER A 73 -1.93 -1.75 9.44
CA SER A 73 -1.03 -0.97 10.31
C SER A 73 -0.14 -0.01 9.52
N LEU A 74 0.47 -0.47 8.42
CA LEU A 74 1.29 0.35 7.53
C LEU A 74 0.47 1.47 6.87
N HIS A 75 -0.76 1.15 6.45
CA HIS A 75 -1.68 2.13 5.89
C HIS A 75 -1.98 3.25 6.89
N ASN A 76 -2.35 2.86 8.11
CA ASN A 76 -2.67 3.81 9.17
C ASN A 76 -1.47 4.67 9.57
N LEU A 77 -0.27 4.07 9.61
CA LEU A 77 0.98 4.78 9.88
C LEU A 77 1.27 5.83 8.80
N GLY A 78 1.14 5.46 7.52
CA GLY A 78 1.29 6.40 6.40
C GLY A 78 0.28 7.55 6.44
N VAL A 79 -0.99 7.27 6.75
CA VAL A 79 -2.02 8.30 6.93
C VAL A 79 -1.68 9.26 8.07
N HIS A 80 -1.22 8.73 9.22
CA HIS A 80 -0.82 9.56 10.36
C HIS A 80 0.37 10.45 10.02
N LEU A 81 1.40 9.90 9.38
CA LEU A 81 2.59 10.65 8.93
C LEU A 81 2.24 11.75 7.93
N SER A 82 1.39 11.46 6.94
CA SER A 82 0.97 12.48 5.98
C SER A 82 0.15 13.60 6.64
N LYS A 83 -0.66 13.31 7.66
CA LYS A 83 -1.57 14.29 8.26
C LYS A 83 -0.90 15.12 9.36
N THR A 84 -0.08 14.49 10.18
CA THR A 84 0.50 15.09 11.38
C THR A 84 1.89 15.68 11.10
N HIS A 85 2.65 15.05 10.20
CA HIS A 85 4.07 15.37 9.99
C HIS A 85 4.40 15.86 8.58
N ASN A 86 3.40 15.98 7.69
CA ASN A 86 3.58 16.31 6.27
C ASN A 86 4.63 15.43 5.55
N ALA A 87 4.90 14.22 6.07
CA ALA A 87 5.88 13.29 5.54
C ALA A 87 5.29 12.49 4.37
N HIS A 88 4.92 13.18 3.29
CA HIS A 88 4.16 12.60 2.16
C HIS A 88 4.93 11.53 1.40
N SER A 89 6.23 11.73 1.17
CA SER A 89 7.09 10.73 0.50
C SER A 89 7.19 9.44 1.30
N LEU A 90 7.42 9.54 2.61
CA LEU A 90 7.47 8.38 3.51
C LEU A 90 6.10 7.69 3.62
N ALA A 91 5.02 8.47 3.68
CA ALA A 91 3.66 7.94 3.63
C ALA A 91 3.41 7.15 2.33
N CYS A 92 3.90 7.62 1.18
CA CYS A 92 3.82 6.88 -0.07
C CYS A 92 4.53 5.52 0.02
N SER A 93 5.74 5.49 0.59
CA SER A 93 6.51 4.24 0.78
C SER A 93 5.74 3.23 1.61
N LEU A 94 5.18 3.64 2.75
CA LEU A 94 4.41 2.74 3.62
C LEU A 94 3.12 2.23 2.96
N ILE A 95 2.43 3.10 2.22
CA ILE A 95 1.21 2.73 1.50
C ILE A 95 1.51 1.76 0.35
N ARG A 96 2.65 1.91 -0.34
CA ARG A 96 3.12 0.94 -1.35
C ARG A 96 3.35 -0.44 -0.74
N GLU A 97 3.99 -0.51 0.42
CA GLU A 97 4.20 -1.79 1.12
C GLU A 97 2.88 -2.42 1.58
N ALA A 98 1.94 -1.62 2.10
CA ALA A 98 0.60 -2.10 2.43
C ALA A 98 -0.09 -2.72 1.20
N PHE A 99 -0.05 -2.01 0.06
CA PHE A 99 -0.59 -2.52 -1.20
C PHE A 99 0.07 -3.83 -1.63
N ARG A 100 1.42 -3.91 -1.61
CA ARG A 100 2.18 -5.12 -1.97
C ARG A 100 1.76 -6.32 -1.14
N ILE A 101 1.61 -6.14 0.17
CA ILE A 101 1.14 -7.17 1.10
C ILE A 101 -0.27 -7.63 0.71
N TYR A 102 -1.21 -6.71 0.51
CA TYR A 102 -2.57 -7.09 0.12
C TYR A 102 -2.62 -7.82 -1.23
N HIS A 103 -1.77 -7.43 -2.18
CA HIS A 103 -1.68 -8.02 -3.51
C HIS A 103 -1.09 -9.44 -3.49
N GLN A 104 -0.01 -9.65 -2.72
CA GLN A 104 0.55 -10.99 -2.50
C GLN A 104 -0.47 -11.93 -1.84
N LEU A 105 -1.21 -11.42 -0.84
CA LEU A 105 -2.24 -12.20 -0.16
C LEU A 105 -3.42 -12.54 -1.07
N SER A 106 -3.87 -11.64 -1.94
CA SER A 106 -4.97 -11.93 -2.87
C SER A 106 -4.56 -12.98 -3.92
N SER A 107 -3.31 -12.92 -4.38
CA SER A 107 -2.75 -13.86 -5.36
C SER A 107 -2.59 -15.28 -4.81
N SER A 108 -2.57 -15.44 -3.48
CA SER A 108 -2.50 -16.75 -2.81
C SER A 108 -3.84 -17.52 -2.75
N GLY A 109 -4.94 -16.89 -3.17
CA GLY A 109 -6.29 -17.47 -3.18
C GLY A 109 -6.96 -17.61 -1.81
N GLY A 110 -8.28 -17.47 -1.77
CA GLY A 110 -9.12 -17.78 -0.60
C GLY A 110 -10.34 -16.86 -0.42
N ASP A 111 -11.10 -17.11 0.64
CA ASP A 111 -12.43 -16.51 0.89
C ASP A 111 -12.43 -14.99 1.17
N ASN A 112 -11.26 -14.36 1.32
CA ASN A 112 -11.11 -12.95 1.67
C ASN A 112 -10.80 -12.02 0.47
N GLU A 113 -10.94 -12.49 -0.76
CA GLU A 113 -10.52 -11.76 -1.96
C GLU A 113 -11.16 -10.38 -2.10
N ALA A 114 -12.48 -10.27 -1.92
CA ALA A 114 -13.18 -8.97 -1.98
C ALA A 114 -12.65 -7.99 -0.93
N ASN A 115 -12.46 -8.46 0.31
CA ASN A 115 -11.90 -7.67 1.41
C ASN A 115 -10.47 -7.17 1.15
N LEU A 116 -9.66 -7.95 0.42
CA LEU A 116 -8.30 -7.58 0.03
C LEU A 116 -8.33 -6.58 -1.13
N MET A 117 -9.25 -6.73 -2.08
CA MET A 117 -9.44 -5.76 -3.17
C MET A 117 -9.85 -4.39 -2.65
N THR A 118 -10.80 -4.29 -1.71
CA THR A 118 -11.18 -3.02 -1.08
C THR A 118 -9.99 -2.33 -0.39
N ARG A 119 -9.13 -3.12 0.28
CA ARG A 119 -7.91 -2.60 0.93
C ARG A 119 -6.88 -2.11 -0.09
N GLN A 120 -6.67 -2.86 -1.18
CA GLN A 120 -5.83 -2.44 -2.29
C GLN A 120 -6.31 -1.12 -2.88
N TRP A 121 -7.62 -0.97 -3.11
CA TRP A 121 -8.20 0.28 -3.59
C TRP A 121 -7.95 1.44 -2.61
N THR A 122 -8.19 1.21 -1.33
CA THR A 122 -8.00 2.23 -0.28
C THR A 122 -6.55 2.68 -0.19
N ALA A 123 -5.60 1.74 -0.33
CA ALA A 123 -4.18 2.03 -0.39
C ALA A 123 -3.84 2.87 -1.63
N LEU A 124 -4.27 2.49 -2.83
CA LEU A 124 -4.00 3.24 -4.06
C LEU A 124 -4.60 4.65 -4.05
N ARG A 125 -5.80 4.81 -3.48
CA ARG A 125 -6.41 6.13 -3.26
C ARG A 125 -5.54 7.02 -2.40
N SER A 126 -5.09 6.49 -1.26
CA SER A 126 -4.23 7.23 -0.34
C SER A 126 -2.89 7.56 -0.99
N LEU A 127 -2.35 6.63 -1.78
CA LEU A 127 -1.11 6.80 -2.51
C LEU A 127 -1.18 7.93 -3.52
N SER A 128 -2.23 7.97 -4.35
CA SER A 128 -2.45 9.06 -5.31
C SER A 128 -2.58 10.42 -4.61
N ILE A 129 -3.31 10.48 -3.50
CA ILE A 129 -3.44 11.70 -2.69
C ILE A 129 -2.07 12.14 -2.14
N PHE A 130 -1.28 11.21 -1.59
CA PHE A 130 0.01 11.54 -0.99
C PHE A 130 1.07 11.89 -2.03
N LEU A 131 1.04 11.26 -3.21
CA LEU A 131 1.87 11.65 -4.35
C LEU A 131 1.57 13.08 -4.80
N SER A 132 0.28 13.43 -4.93
CA SER A 132 -0.13 14.79 -5.29
C SER A 132 0.35 15.80 -4.23
N LYS A 133 0.19 15.48 -2.94
CA LYS A 133 0.72 16.31 -1.84
C LYS A 133 2.25 16.41 -1.82
N ALA A 134 2.95 15.43 -2.37
CA ALA A 134 4.40 15.44 -2.55
C ALA A 134 4.84 16.16 -3.84
N GLY A 135 3.92 16.77 -4.60
CA GLY A 135 4.20 17.44 -5.87
C GLY A 135 4.45 16.49 -7.04
N LYS A 136 4.03 15.22 -6.93
CA LYS A 136 4.21 14.16 -7.93
C LYS A 136 2.89 13.83 -8.60
N ASP A 137 2.27 14.83 -9.23
CA ASP A 137 0.94 14.69 -9.82
C ASP A 137 0.91 13.69 -10.99
N GLU A 138 1.99 13.61 -11.78
CA GLU A 138 2.12 12.64 -12.87
C GLU A 138 2.08 11.19 -12.35
N ASP A 139 2.87 10.89 -11.30
CA ASP A 139 2.84 9.59 -10.61
C ASP A 139 1.45 9.32 -10.03
N ALA A 140 0.79 10.34 -9.47
CA ALA A 140 -0.54 10.21 -8.88
C ALA A 140 -1.59 9.82 -9.93
N ILE A 141 -1.50 10.38 -11.15
CA ILE A 141 -2.35 10.03 -12.30
C ILE A 141 -2.05 8.62 -12.78
N GLU A 142 -0.77 8.24 -12.87
CA GLU A 142 -0.38 6.88 -13.29
C GLU A 142 -0.97 5.81 -12.36
N VAL A 143 -0.91 6.02 -11.04
CA VAL A 143 -1.50 5.13 -10.03
C VAL A 143 -2.99 4.91 -10.29
N ARG A 144 -3.75 5.98 -10.61
CA ARG A 144 -5.17 5.87 -10.93
C ARG A 144 -5.41 5.05 -12.20
N GLN A 145 -4.67 5.37 -13.26
CA GLN A 145 -4.85 4.76 -14.57
C GLN A 145 -4.53 3.25 -14.57
N ARG A 146 -3.46 2.85 -13.87
CA ARG A 146 -3.08 1.43 -13.75
C ARG A 146 -4.14 0.62 -13.02
N TYR A 147 -4.75 1.17 -11.98
CA TYR A 147 -5.81 0.46 -11.27
C TYR A 147 -7.02 0.19 -12.15
N ILE A 148 -7.50 1.20 -12.90
CA ILE A 148 -8.62 1.04 -13.85
C ILE A 148 -8.31 -0.05 -14.87
N THR A 149 -7.08 -0.04 -15.39
CA THR A 149 -6.63 -1.01 -16.40
C THR A 149 -6.56 -2.43 -15.83
N THR A 150 -6.32 -2.57 -14.53
CA THR A 150 -6.26 -3.87 -13.83
C THR A 150 -7.65 -4.38 -13.44
N ILE A 151 -8.53 -3.50 -12.95
CA ILE A 151 -9.86 -3.90 -12.46
C ILE A 151 -10.87 -4.15 -13.59
N ARG A 152 -10.72 -3.46 -14.74
CA ARG A 152 -11.67 -3.58 -15.85
C ARG A 152 -11.81 -5.02 -16.38
N PRO A 153 -10.72 -5.75 -16.71
CA PRO A 153 -10.84 -7.14 -17.14
C PRO A 153 -11.43 -8.08 -16.07
N LEU A 154 -11.14 -7.82 -14.78
CA LEU A 154 -11.69 -8.61 -13.68
C LEU A 154 -13.20 -8.45 -13.60
N VAL A 155 -13.72 -7.23 -13.77
CA VAL A 155 -15.17 -6.95 -13.80
C VAL A 155 -15.82 -7.59 -15.01
N GLU A 156 -15.19 -7.53 -16.18
CA GLU A 156 -15.72 -8.20 -17.38
C GLU A 156 -15.81 -9.73 -17.18
N SER A 157 -14.86 -10.32 -16.47
CA SER A 157 -14.84 -11.77 -16.20
C SER A 157 -15.83 -12.20 -15.12
N ASN A 158 -16.11 -11.35 -14.12
CA ASN A 158 -17.05 -11.64 -13.04
C ASN A 158 -17.75 -10.37 -12.53
N PRO A 159 -18.76 -9.87 -13.26
CA PRO A 159 -19.40 -8.61 -12.94
C PRO A 159 -19.99 -8.58 -11.54
N GLY A 160 -20.64 -9.68 -11.10
CA GLY A 160 -21.29 -9.75 -9.79
C GLY A 160 -20.34 -9.61 -8.60
N LYS A 161 -19.05 -9.90 -8.79
CA LYS A 161 -18.02 -9.87 -7.73
C LYS A 161 -17.24 -8.56 -7.66
N HIS A 162 -17.09 -7.85 -8.78
CA HIS A 162 -16.16 -6.71 -8.89
C HIS A 162 -16.83 -5.36 -9.27
N THR A 163 -18.16 -5.35 -9.44
CA THR A 163 -18.90 -4.11 -9.78
C THR A 163 -18.78 -3.00 -8.74
N PRO A 164 -18.85 -3.26 -7.42
CA PRO A 164 -18.65 -2.20 -6.41
C PRO A 164 -17.30 -1.51 -6.54
N GLU A 165 -16.24 -2.27 -6.77
CA GLU A 165 -14.85 -1.81 -6.88
C GLU A 165 -14.63 -0.98 -8.15
N LEU A 166 -15.29 -1.34 -9.26
CA LEU A 166 -15.26 -0.53 -10.48
C LEU A 166 -15.95 0.83 -10.27
N ALA A 167 -17.12 0.85 -9.62
CA ALA A 167 -17.85 2.08 -9.34
C ALA A 167 -17.03 3.04 -8.48
N GLU A 168 -16.34 2.51 -7.47
CA GLU A 168 -15.44 3.29 -6.61
C GLU A 168 -14.22 3.82 -7.40
N SER A 169 -13.66 3.02 -8.30
CA SER A 169 -12.54 3.43 -9.17
C SER A 169 -12.91 4.58 -10.10
N LEU A 170 -14.14 4.59 -10.63
CA LEU A 170 -14.60 5.62 -11.55
C LEU A 170 -14.86 6.95 -10.83
N HIS A 171 -15.40 6.90 -9.60
CA HIS A 171 -15.54 8.09 -8.76
C HIS A 171 -14.18 8.69 -8.37
N PHE A 172 -13.16 7.84 -8.19
CA PHE A 172 -11.81 8.26 -7.80
C PHE A 172 -11.01 9.00 -8.91
N VAL A 173 -11.45 8.91 -10.16
CA VAL A 173 -10.74 9.49 -11.33
C VAL A 173 -11.30 10.85 -11.73
N GLY A 174 -12.58 11.13 -11.41
CA GLY A 174 -13.23 12.43 -11.59
C GLY A 174 -12.79 13.46 -10.56
#